data_AF-A0A965IZ23-F1
#
_entry.id   AF-A0A965IZ23-F1
#
_cell.length_a   1.000
_cell.length_b   1.000
_cell.length_c   1.000
_cell.angle_alpha   90.00
_cell.angle_beta   90.00
_cell.angle_gamma   90.00
#
_symmetry.space_group_name_H-M   'P 1'
#
loop_
_entity.id
_entity.type
_entity.pdbx_description
1 polymer ?
#
loop_
_entity_poly.entity_id
_entity_poly.type
_entity_poly.pdbx_seq_one_letter_code
_entity_poly.pdbx_strand_id
1 'polypeptide(L)'
;MTLNEFQRQLIEGVPENIPPKKSFDLSVNHAPKRKAILTREEKKLAIRNALRYFPSHQHAELAEDFLSELNNYGRIYMYRYRPNYKMHARPIQEYPGKSEQAKAIMLMIQNNLDHAVAQHPHELITYGGNGAVFQNWIQYRLTMKYLSEMSDEQTLVMYSGHPMGLFPSHKNAPRVVVTNGMMIPNYSKPNDWEKFNALGVTQYGQMTAGSYMYIGPQGIVHGTTITVLNAVRRIAKNREDIKGKLFVTAGLGGMSGAQPKAGNIAGVISVTAEVNPKAAHTRHSQGWVDEIITDLSELSDRVKKAKEQKEIVSIAYLGNVVEVWEKFHEEGVHVDLGSDQTSLHNPWAGGYYPVGLTFEEANEMMANQPEKFNTLVQESLRRHAAAVNKHTEKGTYFFDYGNAFLLEASRAGADVKGTAGNEFKYPSYIQDILGPMCFDYGFGPFRWVCASGKPEDLQKTDEIACQV
;
A
#
# COMPACT_ATOMS: atom_id res chain seq x y z
N MET A 1 1.48 28.02 14.09
CA MET A 1 0.02 28.20 13.92
C MET A 1 -0.64 27.90 15.25
N THR A 2 -1.55 28.76 15.69
CA THR A 2 -2.33 28.57 16.93
C THR A 2 -3.50 27.59 16.71
N LEU A 3 -4.08 27.05 17.79
CA LEU A 3 -5.26 26.19 17.70
C LEU A 3 -6.45 26.90 17.00
N ASN A 4 -6.68 28.17 17.34
CA ASN A 4 -7.75 28.97 16.73
C ASN A 4 -7.56 29.15 15.21
N GLU A 5 -6.32 29.37 14.76
CA GLU A 5 -6.01 29.47 13.33
C GLU A 5 -6.25 28.15 12.58
N PHE A 6 -5.88 27.03 13.21
CA PHE A 6 -6.15 25.69 12.67
C PHE A 6 -7.65 25.46 12.52
N GLN A 7 -8.42 25.66 13.60
CA GLN A 7 -9.86 25.45 13.60
C GLN A 7 -10.56 26.34 12.57
N ARG A 8 -10.17 27.61 12.46
CA ARG A 8 -10.70 28.52 11.44
C ARG A 8 -10.45 28.03 10.01
N GLN A 9 -9.22 27.58 9.71
CA GLN A 9 -8.91 27.05 8.38
C GLN A 9 -9.64 25.72 8.09
N LEU A 10 -9.92 24.93 9.13
CA LEU A 10 -10.60 23.65 9.00
C LEU A 10 -12.07 23.80 8.58
N ILE A 11 -12.78 24.77 9.16
CA ILE A 11 -14.22 24.98 8.96
C ILE A 11 -14.57 25.83 7.73
N GLU A 12 -13.57 26.49 7.11
CA GLU A 12 -13.79 27.45 6.02
C GLU A 12 -14.47 26.83 4.78
N GLY A 13 -14.13 25.59 4.45
CA GLY A 13 -14.57 24.96 3.19
C GLY A 13 -13.89 25.62 1.99
N VAL A 14 -14.68 26.16 1.05
CA VAL A 14 -14.17 26.86 -0.14
C VAL A 14 -13.85 28.31 0.24
N PRO A 15 -12.57 28.75 0.19
CA PRO A 15 -12.21 30.14 0.46
C PRO A 15 -12.90 31.12 -0.50
N GLU A 16 -13.27 32.30 0.00
CA GLU A 16 -13.91 33.35 -0.78
C GLU A 16 -12.99 33.90 -1.89
N ASN A 17 -11.70 34.01 -1.60
CA ASN A 17 -10.68 34.46 -2.55
C ASN A 17 -9.79 33.29 -2.99
N ILE A 18 -9.33 33.33 -4.23
CA ILE A 18 -8.41 32.32 -4.76
C ILE A 18 -7.09 32.40 -3.99
N PRO A 19 -6.64 31.32 -3.32
CA PRO A 19 -5.36 31.32 -2.62
C PRO A 19 -4.19 31.47 -3.60
N PRO A 20 -3.03 31.98 -3.13
CA PRO A 20 -1.83 32.04 -3.96
C PRO A 20 -1.38 30.64 -4.41
N LYS A 21 -0.70 30.57 -5.56
CA LYS A 21 -0.06 29.34 -6.03
C LYS A 21 0.91 28.80 -4.99
N LYS A 22 0.89 27.48 -4.77
CA LYS A 22 1.87 26.81 -3.92
C LYS A 22 3.10 26.41 -4.73
N SER A 23 4.28 26.60 -4.15
CA SER A 23 5.52 26.08 -4.71
C SER A 23 5.53 24.54 -4.65
N PHE A 24 6.15 23.92 -5.65
CA PHE A 24 6.35 22.47 -5.67
C PHE A 24 7.45 22.11 -4.66
N ASP A 25 7.14 21.24 -3.70
CA ASP A 25 8.03 20.94 -2.58
C ASP A 25 8.82 19.66 -2.87
N LEU A 26 10.08 19.84 -3.30
CA LEU A 26 10.96 18.73 -3.65
C LEU A 26 11.36 17.85 -2.45
N SER A 27 11.10 18.28 -1.21
CA SER A 27 11.39 17.47 -0.01
C SER A 27 10.34 16.38 0.24
N VAL A 28 9.17 16.48 -0.39
CA VAL A 28 8.07 15.53 -0.24
C VAL A 28 8.04 14.56 -1.43
N ASN A 29 7.74 13.29 -1.17
CA ASN A 29 7.56 12.31 -2.21
C ASN A 29 6.28 12.58 -3.01
N HIS A 30 6.41 12.98 -4.26
CA HIS A 30 5.28 13.32 -5.13
C HIS A 30 4.84 12.15 -6.02
N ALA A 31 3.54 12.09 -6.31
CA ALA A 31 3.00 11.06 -7.19
C ALA A 31 3.55 11.22 -8.62
N PRO A 32 3.83 10.10 -9.34
CA PRO A 32 4.25 10.18 -10.72
C PRO A 32 3.15 10.78 -11.61
N LYS A 33 3.56 11.40 -12.71
CA LYS A 33 2.64 11.92 -13.73
C LYS A 33 1.70 10.81 -14.21
N ARG A 34 0.39 11.08 -14.20
CA ARG A 34 -0.62 10.12 -14.66
C ARG A 34 -0.72 10.10 -16.18
N LYS A 35 -1.16 8.95 -16.70
CA LYS A 35 -1.35 8.71 -18.13
C LYS A 35 -2.28 9.76 -18.73
N ALA A 36 -1.83 10.43 -19.80
CA ALA A 36 -2.65 11.37 -20.55
C ALA A 36 -3.64 10.61 -21.44
N ILE A 37 -4.82 10.29 -20.90
CA ILE A 37 -5.84 9.47 -21.58
C ILE A 37 -7.04 10.27 -22.11
N LEU A 38 -7.22 11.52 -21.65
CA LEU A 38 -8.37 12.34 -22.03
C LEU A 38 -8.21 12.96 -23.43
N THR A 39 -9.28 12.87 -24.22
CA THR A 39 -9.47 13.66 -25.45
C THR A 39 -9.62 15.15 -25.13
N ARG A 40 -9.58 16.01 -26.17
CA ARG A 40 -9.77 17.46 -26.00
C ARG A 40 -11.11 17.81 -25.33
N GLU A 41 -12.20 17.17 -25.74
CA GLU A 41 -13.53 17.42 -25.15
C GLU A 41 -13.63 16.91 -23.72
N GLU A 42 -12.97 15.79 -23.41
CA GLU A 42 -12.89 15.26 -22.05
C GLU A 42 -12.02 16.14 -21.15
N LYS A 43 -10.93 16.74 -21.64
CA LYS A 43 -10.17 17.74 -20.88
C LYS A 43 -11.03 18.95 -20.52
N LYS A 44 -11.83 19.46 -21.47
CA LYS A 44 -12.81 20.53 -21.19
C LYS A 44 -13.84 20.08 -20.16
N LEU A 45 -14.31 18.83 -20.22
CA LEU A 45 -15.22 18.28 -19.23
C LEU A 45 -14.57 18.16 -17.84
N ALA A 46 -13.33 17.68 -17.74
CA ALA A 46 -12.58 17.61 -16.49
C ALA A 46 -12.45 18.98 -15.82
N ILE A 47 -12.14 20.02 -16.59
CA ILE A 47 -12.06 21.39 -16.09
C ILE A 47 -13.44 21.87 -15.62
N ARG A 48 -14.51 21.65 -16.40
CA ARG A 48 -15.88 21.98 -15.97
C ARG A 48 -16.29 21.27 -14.68
N ASN A 49 -15.95 19.98 -14.56
CA ASN A 49 -16.20 19.20 -13.36
C ASN A 49 -15.41 19.73 -12.16
N ALA A 50 -14.17 20.18 -12.35
CA ALA A 50 -13.38 20.81 -11.30
C ALA A 50 -13.94 22.18 -10.87
N LEU A 51 -14.42 22.98 -11.82
CA LEU A 51 -14.98 24.31 -11.56
C LEU A 51 -16.31 24.30 -10.80
N ARG A 52 -17.02 23.16 -10.75
CA ARG A 52 -18.31 23.03 -10.03
C ARG A 52 -18.23 23.36 -8.53
N TYR A 53 -17.03 23.28 -7.95
CA TYR A 53 -16.79 23.55 -6.54
C TYR A 53 -16.61 25.03 -6.22
N PHE A 54 -16.52 25.90 -7.24
CA PHE A 54 -16.13 27.29 -7.09
C PHE A 54 -17.19 28.24 -7.65
N PRO A 55 -17.32 29.45 -7.10
CA PRO A 55 -18.22 30.46 -7.65
C PRO A 55 -17.75 30.92 -9.04
N SER A 56 -18.71 31.29 -9.89
CA SER A 56 -18.46 31.59 -11.32
C SER A 56 -17.44 32.69 -11.57
N HIS A 57 -17.33 33.68 -10.68
CA HIS A 57 -16.36 34.76 -10.81
C HIS A 57 -14.90 34.30 -10.70
N GLN A 58 -14.62 33.13 -10.10
CA GLN A 58 -13.28 32.55 -10.02
C GLN A 58 -12.93 31.67 -11.24
N HIS A 59 -13.90 31.37 -12.11
CA HIS A 59 -13.74 30.31 -13.11
C HIS A 59 -12.67 30.61 -14.16
N ALA A 60 -12.50 31.87 -14.56
CA ALA A 60 -11.52 32.25 -15.58
C ALA A 60 -10.10 31.89 -15.16
N GLU A 61 -9.68 32.33 -13.96
CA GLU A 61 -8.33 32.04 -13.44
C GLU A 61 -8.16 30.56 -13.11
N LEU A 62 -9.15 29.94 -12.46
CA LEU A 62 -9.07 28.54 -12.06
C LEU A 62 -9.08 27.58 -13.26
N ALA A 63 -9.74 27.93 -14.37
CA ALA A 63 -9.71 27.13 -15.58
C ALA A 63 -8.30 26.98 -16.15
N GLU A 64 -7.53 28.07 -16.17
CA GLU A 64 -6.13 28.06 -16.61
C GLU A 64 -5.25 27.24 -15.65
N ASP A 65 -5.45 27.42 -14.34
CA ASP A 65 -4.72 26.69 -13.31
C ASP A 65 -4.97 25.17 -13.39
N PHE A 66 -6.23 24.77 -13.51
CA PHE A 66 -6.64 23.37 -13.62
C PHE A 66 -6.20 22.74 -14.93
N LEU A 67 -6.22 23.49 -16.04
CA LEU A 67 -5.65 23.01 -17.31
C LEU A 67 -4.14 22.77 -17.18
N SER A 68 -3.43 23.67 -16.51
CA SER A 68 -1.99 23.52 -16.24
C SER A 68 -1.71 22.28 -15.39
N GLU A 69 -2.45 22.08 -14.28
CA GLU A 69 -2.31 20.86 -13.47
C GLU A 69 -2.59 19.59 -14.28
N LEU A 70 -3.67 19.58 -15.07
CA LEU A 70 -4.04 18.43 -15.89
C LEU A 70 -2.95 18.08 -16.91
N ASN A 71 -2.29 19.06 -17.52
CA ASN A 71 -1.21 18.83 -18.49
C ASN A 71 0.10 18.37 -17.82
N ASN A 72 0.41 18.92 -16.65
CA ASN A 72 1.66 18.63 -15.94
C ASN A 72 1.59 17.29 -15.21
N TYR A 73 0.47 17.00 -14.56
CA TYR A 73 0.34 15.86 -13.64
C TYR A 73 -0.64 14.78 -14.14
N GLY A 74 -1.45 15.07 -15.16
CA GLY A 74 -2.52 14.18 -15.62
C GLY A 74 -3.74 14.16 -14.70
N ARG A 75 -3.77 15.05 -13.69
CA ARG A 75 -4.82 15.20 -12.68
C ARG A 75 -4.95 16.65 -12.26
N ILE A 76 -6.12 17.00 -11.71
CA ILE A 76 -6.42 18.31 -11.13
C ILE A 76 -6.52 18.11 -9.62
N TYR A 77 -5.42 18.36 -8.89
CA TYR A 77 -5.32 18.23 -7.43
C TYR A 77 -5.77 19.49 -6.69
N MET A 78 -5.80 20.62 -7.38
CA MET A 78 -6.13 21.94 -6.85
C MET A 78 -5.16 22.37 -5.75
N TYR A 79 -3.85 22.33 -6.02
CA TYR A 79 -2.80 22.52 -5.00
C TYR A 79 -2.91 23.81 -4.21
N ARG A 80 -3.44 24.88 -4.82
CA ARG A 80 -3.71 26.17 -4.17
C ARG A 80 -4.54 26.00 -2.88
N TYR A 81 -5.44 25.04 -2.86
CA TYR A 81 -6.39 24.83 -1.77
C TYR A 81 -5.88 23.90 -0.67
N ARG A 82 -4.69 23.32 -0.82
CA ARG A 82 -4.04 22.58 0.28
C ARG A 82 -3.93 23.49 1.52
N PRO A 83 -4.31 23.05 2.73
CA PRO A 83 -4.17 23.87 3.93
C PRO A 83 -2.71 24.25 4.24
N ASN A 84 -2.53 25.24 5.13
CA ASN A 84 -1.20 25.69 5.58
C ASN A 84 -0.81 25.13 6.96
N TYR A 85 -1.73 24.50 7.70
CA TYR A 85 -1.38 23.77 8.91
C TYR A 85 -0.61 22.50 8.56
N LYS A 86 0.20 22.03 9.52
CA LYS A 86 0.82 20.71 9.45
C LYS A 86 -0.28 19.66 9.45
N MET A 87 -0.24 18.77 8.46
CA MET A 87 -1.19 17.66 8.32
C MET A 87 -0.75 16.51 9.22
N HIS A 88 -1.51 16.27 10.29
CA HIS A 88 -1.34 15.14 11.20
C HIS A 88 -2.60 14.96 12.05
N ALA A 89 -2.81 13.77 12.61
CA ALA A 89 -3.84 13.57 13.63
C ALA A 89 -3.54 14.38 14.90
N ARG A 90 -4.55 15.06 15.44
CA ARG A 90 -4.48 15.85 16.68
C ARG A 90 -5.30 15.15 17.78
N PRO A 91 -5.12 15.51 19.06
CA PRO A 91 -6.08 15.18 20.10
C PRO A 91 -7.50 15.56 19.65
N ILE A 92 -8.49 14.68 19.85
CA ILE A 92 -9.86 14.85 19.35
C ILE A 92 -10.50 16.16 19.82
N GLN A 93 -10.10 16.66 20.99
CA GLN A 93 -10.58 17.92 21.57
C GLN A 93 -10.12 19.17 20.78
N GLU A 94 -9.08 19.06 19.96
CA GLU A 94 -8.61 20.16 19.11
C GLU A 94 -9.49 20.35 17.86
N TYR A 95 -10.28 19.34 17.47
CA TYR A 95 -11.15 19.45 16.31
C TYR A 95 -12.45 20.20 16.67
N PRO A 96 -12.84 21.21 15.87
CA PRO A 96 -14.09 21.94 16.07
C PRO A 96 -15.28 21.07 15.62
N GLY A 97 -16.42 21.22 16.28
CA GLY A 97 -17.69 20.67 15.81
C GLY A 97 -18.59 20.13 16.91
N LYS A 98 -19.80 19.73 16.52
CA LYS A 98 -20.88 19.34 17.44
C LYS A 98 -20.90 17.85 17.77
N SER A 99 -20.46 17.00 16.83
CA SER A 99 -20.44 15.55 16.97
C SER A 99 -19.04 15.03 17.27
N GLU A 100 -18.86 14.33 18.39
CA GLU A 100 -17.59 13.67 18.72
C GLU A 100 -17.22 12.58 17.69
N GLN A 101 -18.22 11.87 17.15
CA GLN A 101 -17.99 10.88 16.09
C GLN A 101 -17.46 11.54 14.82
N ALA A 102 -17.97 12.73 14.45
CA ALA A 102 -17.46 13.47 13.30
C ALA A 102 -16.03 13.99 13.52
N LYS A 103 -15.70 14.42 14.75
CA LYS A 103 -14.33 14.80 15.13
C LYS A 103 -13.35 13.63 15.00
N ALA A 104 -13.75 12.43 15.42
CA ALA A 104 -12.93 11.23 15.25
C ALA A 104 -12.66 10.94 13.76
N ILE A 105 -13.64 11.17 12.88
CA ILE A 105 -13.45 11.01 11.43
C ILE A 105 -12.49 12.06 10.87
N MET A 106 -12.60 13.33 11.31
CA MET A 106 -11.65 14.38 10.95
C MET A 106 -10.21 14.03 11.35
N LEU A 107 -10.03 13.50 12.56
CA LEU A 107 -8.75 12.99 13.05
C LEU A 107 -8.19 11.93 12.10
N MET A 108 -9.00 10.92 11.76
CA MET A 108 -8.55 9.82 10.91
C MET A 108 -8.27 10.25 9.47
N ILE A 109 -9.04 11.19 8.92
CA ILE A 109 -8.74 11.79 7.61
C ILE A 109 -7.36 12.46 7.63
N GLN A 110 -7.04 13.23 8.66
CA GLN A 110 -5.74 13.88 8.77
C GLN A 110 -4.61 12.87 9.02
N ASN A 111 -4.87 11.78 9.75
CA ASN A 111 -3.91 10.68 9.89
C ASN A 111 -3.53 10.08 8.53
N ASN A 112 -4.53 9.79 7.68
CA ASN A 112 -4.32 9.25 6.34
C ASN A 112 -3.54 10.18 5.40
N LEU A 113 -3.49 11.48 5.70
CA LEU A 113 -2.79 12.51 4.92
C LEU A 113 -1.53 13.03 5.61
N ASP A 114 -1.17 12.49 6.78
CA ASP A 114 0.05 12.87 7.49
C ASP A 114 1.27 12.55 6.62
N HIS A 115 2.25 13.46 6.59
CA HIS A 115 3.49 13.26 5.84
C HIS A 115 4.30 12.06 6.33
N ALA A 116 4.13 11.65 7.60
CA ALA A 116 4.74 10.45 8.16
C ALA A 116 4.03 9.15 7.76
N VAL A 117 2.80 9.25 7.23
CA VAL A 117 1.92 8.09 6.97
C VAL A 117 1.65 7.92 5.47
N ALA A 118 1.32 9.01 4.78
CA ALA A 118 0.91 9.01 3.38
C ALA A 118 2.10 8.91 2.43
N GLN A 119 1.96 8.09 1.39
CA GLN A 119 2.97 7.91 0.35
C GLN A 119 3.19 9.17 -0.49
N HIS A 120 2.10 9.85 -0.89
CA HIS A 120 2.14 11.12 -1.61
C HIS A 120 1.15 12.10 -0.99
N PRO A 121 1.50 12.74 0.15
CA PRO A 121 0.55 13.52 0.96
C PRO A 121 0.00 14.73 0.19
N HIS A 122 0.79 15.35 -0.68
CA HIS A 122 0.37 16.50 -1.48
C HIS A 122 -0.64 16.17 -2.57
N GLU A 123 -0.67 14.92 -3.04
CA GLU A 123 -1.61 14.38 -4.04
C GLU A 123 -2.74 13.57 -3.39
N LEU A 124 -2.87 13.68 -2.05
CA LEU A 124 -3.91 13.02 -1.25
C LEU A 124 -3.89 11.48 -1.32
N ILE A 125 -2.73 10.89 -1.62
CA ILE A 125 -2.55 9.44 -1.76
C ILE A 125 -1.86 8.87 -0.53
N THR A 126 -2.54 7.96 0.16
CA THR A 126 -2.03 7.32 1.37
C THR A 126 -1.09 6.16 1.06
N TYR A 127 -1.47 5.24 0.16
CA TYR A 127 -0.61 4.10 -0.21
C TYR A 127 -1.04 3.44 -1.53
N GLY A 128 -0.28 2.45 -1.98
CA GLY A 128 -0.57 1.68 -3.19
C GLY A 128 -0.34 2.47 -4.49
N GLY A 129 0.41 3.57 -4.43
CA GLY A 129 0.74 4.45 -5.56
C GLY A 129 -0.40 5.33 -6.04
N ASN A 130 -1.67 4.95 -5.84
CA ASN A 130 -2.85 5.73 -6.26
C ASN A 130 -4.05 5.61 -5.30
N GLY A 131 -3.92 4.94 -4.16
CA GLY A 131 -4.95 4.83 -3.12
C GLY A 131 -5.16 6.18 -2.42
N ALA A 132 -6.19 6.91 -2.83
CA ALA A 132 -6.43 8.29 -2.44
C ALA A 132 -7.51 8.44 -1.36
N VAL A 133 -7.35 9.48 -0.54
CA VAL A 133 -8.33 9.94 0.45
C VAL A 133 -9.41 10.77 -0.26
N PHE A 134 -8.98 11.71 -1.11
CA PHE A 134 -9.83 12.55 -1.96
C PHE A 134 -9.18 12.75 -3.33
N GLN A 135 -9.96 13.16 -4.33
CA GLN A 135 -9.45 13.43 -5.68
C GLN A 135 -8.65 14.73 -5.73
N ASN A 136 -9.01 15.70 -4.88
CA ASN A 136 -8.43 17.04 -4.87
C ASN A 136 -8.66 17.72 -3.51
N TRP A 137 -7.93 18.82 -3.30
CA TRP A 137 -7.93 19.53 -2.02
C TRP A 137 -9.25 20.25 -1.68
N ILE A 138 -10.07 20.60 -2.67
CA ILE A 138 -11.36 21.23 -2.36
C ILE A 138 -12.36 20.24 -1.75
N GLN A 139 -12.32 18.98 -2.19
CA GLN A 139 -13.09 17.91 -1.57
C GLN A 139 -12.70 17.72 -0.10
N TYR A 140 -11.39 17.69 0.19
CA TYR A 140 -10.89 17.68 1.57
C TYR A 140 -11.51 18.82 2.39
N ARG A 141 -11.38 20.07 1.93
CA ARG A 141 -11.86 21.24 2.70
C ARG A 141 -13.37 21.20 2.94
N LEU A 142 -14.16 20.84 1.92
CA LEU A 142 -15.61 20.71 2.04
C LEU A 142 -16.00 19.59 3.02
N THR A 143 -15.33 18.44 2.96
CA THR A 143 -15.56 17.35 3.92
C THR A 143 -15.25 17.78 5.35
N MET A 144 -14.11 18.45 5.59
CA MET A 144 -13.77 18.94 6.92
C MET A 144 -14.79 19.97 7.43
N LYS A 145 -15.26 20.87 6.57
CA LYS A 145 -16.35 21.81 6.89
C LYS A 145 -17.63 21.06 7.28
N TYR A 146 -18.11 20.13 6.45
CA TYR A 146 -19.34 19.40 6.76
C TYR A 146 -19.26 18.58 8.04
N LEU A 147 -18.12 17.91 8.29
CA LEU A 147 -17.89 17.17 9.54
C LEU A 147 -17.87 18.09 10.77
N SER A 148 -17.40 19.33 10.63
CA SER A 148 -17.41 20.30 11.73
C SER A 148 -18.80 20.87 12.04
N GLU A 149 -19.70 20.94 11.05
CA GLU A 149 -21.02 21.56 11.20
C GLU A 149 -22.13 20.58 11.58
N MET A 150 -21.98 19.31 11.19
CA MET A 150 -23.02 18.28 11.31
C MET A 150 -23.41 17.94 12.75
N SER A 151 -24.66 17.53 12.94
CA SER A 151 -25.14 16.93 14.18
C SER A 151 -25.03 15.40 14.17
N ASP A 152 -25.30 14.77 15.32
CA ASP A 152 -25.44 13.31 15.43
C ASP A 152 -26.68 12.75 14.71
N GLU A 153 -27.54 13.59 14.13
CA GLU A 153 -28.73 13.17 13.40
C GLU A 153 -28.57 13.39 11.89
N GLN A 154 -27.33 13.57 11.42
CA GLN A 154 -27.00 13.70 10.01
C GLN A 154 -26.00 12.62 9.57
N THR A 155 -26.03 12.33 8.28
CA THR A 155 -25.04 11.51 7.58
C THR A 155 -24.47 12.30 6.42
N LEU A 156 -23.14 12.39 6.36
CA LEU A 156 -22.40 12.90 5.19
C LEU A 156 -22.26 11.77 4.16
N VAL A 157 -22.74 12.01 2.95
CA VAL A 157 -22.63 11.02 1.86
C VAL A 157 -21.45 11.38 0.95
N MET A 158 -20.52 10.44 0.80
CA MET A 158 -19.28 10.61 0.03
C MET A 158 -19.32 9.77 -1.26
N TYR A 159 -19.20 10.46 -2.41
CA TYR A 159 -19.16 9.88 -3.75
C TYR A 159 -17.73 9.91 -4.29
N SER A 160 -16.96 8.85 -4.04
CA SER A 160 -15.57 8.71 -4.47
C SER A 160 -14.72 9.94 -4.17
N GLY A 161 -14.77 10.41 -2.92
CA GLY A 161 -14.10 11.64 -2.46
C GLY A 161 -14.95 12.90 -2.57
N HIS A 162 -15.95 12.99 -3.46
CA HIS A 162 -16.85 14.14 -3.49
C HIS A 162 -17.82 14.12 -2.28
N PRO A 163 -17.82 15.16 -1.42
CA PRO A 163 -18.85 15.29 -0.39
C PRO A 163 -20.16 15.77 -1.03
N MET A 164 -21.12 14.85 -1.21
CA MET A 164 -22.41 15.17 -1.82
C MET A 164 -23.23 16.12 -0.93
N GLY A 165 -23.14 15.92 0.39
CA GLY A 165 -23.79 16.79 1.37
C GLY A 165 -24.20 16.05 2.63
N LEU A 166 -24.77 16.82 3.56
CA LEU A 166 -25.35 16.32 4.80
C LEU A 166 -26.84 16.03 4.62
N PHE A 167 -27.26 14.82 4.95
CA PHE A 167 -28.66 14.38 4.87
C PHE A 167 -29.18 14.03 6.26
N PRO A 168 -30.46 14.31 6.58
CA PRO A 168 -31.08 13.86 7.82
C PRO A 168 -31.01 12.33 7.98
N SER A 169 -30.79 11.88 9.21
CA SER A 169 -30.66 10.48 9.62
C SER A 169 -31.07 10.34 11.09
N HIS A 170 -30.40 9.49 11.88
CA HIS A 170 -30.63 9.33 13.32
C HIS A 170 -29.32 9.04 14.07
N LYS A 171 -29.33 9.18 15.40
CA LYS A 171 -28.12 9.03 16.26
C LYS A 171 -27.35 7.73 16.06
N ASN A 172 -28.06 6.63 15.84
CA ASN A 172 -27.47 5.31 15.61
C ASN A 172 -27.01 5.05 14.16
N ALA A 173 -27.23 5.98 13.23
CA ALA A 173 -26.79 5.84 11.84
C ALA A 173 -25.28 6.15 11.70
N PRO A 174 -24.61 5.70 10.63
CA PRO A 174 -23.26 6.15 10.32
C PRO A 174 -23.20 7.67 10.12
N ARG A 175 -22.21 8.34 10.68
CA ARG A 175 -21.96 9.77 10.40
C ARG A 175 -21.49 10.00 8.96
N VAL A 176 -20.82 9.02 8.37
CA VAL A 176 -20.34 9.09 6.99
C VAL A 176 -20.63 7.77 6.29
N VAL A 177 -21.15 7.83 5.07
CA VAL A 177 -21.24 6.71 4.14
C VAL A 177 -20.31 7.00 2.97
N VAL A 178 -19.33 6.12 2.74
CA VAL A 178 -18.32 6.31 1.69
C VAL A 178 -18.41 5.25 0.62
N THR A 179 -18.43 5.70 -0.63
CA THR A 179 -18.18 4.87 -1.80
C THR A 179 -16.91 5.35 -2.49
N ASN A 180 -16.08 4.44 -3.00
CA ASN A 180 -14.87 4.77 -3.77
C ASN A 180 -14.76 3.82 -4.95
N GLY A 181 -14.64 4.36 -6.17
CA GLY A 181 -14.35 3.54 -7.34
C GLY A 181 -15.51 2.63 -7.77
N MET A 182 -16.74 2.93 -7.35
CA MET A 182 -17.91 2.17 -7.78
C MET A 182 -18.20 2.46 -9.25
N MET A 183 -18.20 1.41 -10.07
CA MET A 183 -18.32 1.47 -11.52
C MET A 183 -19.40 0.51 -12.00
N ILE A 184 -20.05 0.85 -13.12
CA ILE A 184 -20.82 -0.15 -13.87
C ILE A 184 -19.83 -1.21 -14.38
N PRO A 185 -20.06 -2.52 -14.17
CA PRO A 185 -19.04 -3.55 -14.40
C PRO A 185 -18.37 -3.52 -15.78
N ASN A 186 -19.14 -3.27 -16.85
CA ASN A 186 -18.63 -3.18 -18.22
C ASN A 186 -17.67 -2.00 -18.47
N TYR A 187 -17.60 -1.05 -17.55
CA TYR A 187 -16.78 0.17 -17.60
C TYR A 187 -15.79 0.24 -16.43
N SER A 188 -15.38 -0.91 -15.90
CA SER A 188 -14.46 -1.02 -14.75
C SER A 188 -13.06 -1.50 -15.14
N LYS A 189 -12.65 -1.34 -16.41
CA LYS A 189 -11.29 -1.70 -16.83
C LYS A 189 -10.28 -0.64 -16.35
N PRO A 190 -8.98 -0.96 -16.27
CA PRO A 190 -7.96 -0.02 -15.81
C PRO A 190 -7.97 1.33 -16.55
N ASN A 191 -8.09 1.33 -17.88
CA ASN A 191 -8.17 2.58 -18.66
C ASN A 191 -9.48 3.35 -18.45
N ASP A 192 -10.60 2.67 -18.19
CA ASP A 192 -11.87 3.34 -17.87
C ASP A 192 -11.70 4.12 -16.56
N TRP A 193 -11.18 3.44 -15.54
CA TRP A 193 -10.91 4.04 -14.24
C TRP A 193 -9.95 5.24 -14.33
N GLU A 194 -8.83 5.08 -15.05
CA GLU A 194 -7.85 6.17 -15.24
C GLU A 194 -8.47 7.41 -15.88
N LYS A 195 -9.35 7.22 -16.88
CA LYS A 195 -10.10 8.28 -17.53
C LYS A 195 -11.10 8.94 -16.57
N PHE A 196 -11.93 8.17 -15.89
CA PHE A 196 -12.97 8.71 -15.01
C PHE A 196 -12.38 9.41 -13.77
N ASN A 197 -11.22 8.98 -13.29
CA ASN A 197 -10.49 9.69 -12.23
C ASN A 197 -9.95 11.03 -12.74
N ALA A 198 -9.34 11.08 -13.94
CA ALA A 198 -8.92 12.35 -14.55
C ALA A 198 -10.09 13.31 -14.83
N LEU A 199 -11.28 12.78 -15.11
CA LEU A 199 -12.52 13.57 -15.26
C LEU A 199 -13.07 14.13 -13.94
N GLY A 200 -12.55 13.70 -12.79
CA GLY A 200 -13.03 14.16 -11.48
C GLY A 200 -14.32 13.48 -11.00
N VAL A 201 -14.66 12.30 -11.53
CA VAL A 201 -15.93 11.60 -11.23
C VAL A 201 -15.76 10.31 -10.42
N THR A 202 -14.53 9.83 -10.22
CA THR A 202 -14.25 8.67 -9.38
C THR A 202 -12.83 8.71 -8.81
N GLN A 203 -12.52 7.85 -7.85
CA GLN A 203 -11.18 7.66 -7.31
C GLN A 203 -10.96 6.20 -6.92
N TYR A 204 -9.71 5.81 -6.71
CA TYR A 204 -9.37 4.52 -6.10
C TYR A 204 -9.06 4.77 -4.63
N GLY A 205 -9.93 4.27 -3.75
CA GLY A 205 -9.76 4.44 -2.31
C GLY A 205 -8.89 3.37 -1.66
N GLN A 206 -8.35 2.41 -2.42
CA GLN A 206 -7.81 1.16 -1.85
C GLN A 206 -8.85 0.58 -0.87
N MET A 207 -8.40 0.02 0.25
CA MET A 207 -9.22 -0.45 1.36
C MET A 207 -9.33 0.64 2.43
N THR A 208 -8.19 1.15 2.92
CA THR A 208 -8.12 2.00 4.12
C THR A 208 -7.77 3.47 3.84
N ALA A 209 -7.35 3.79 2.60
CA ALA A 209 -7.02 5.16 2.19
C ALA A 209 -8.29 6.00 2.06
N GLY A 210 -9.24 5.56 1.24
CA GLY A 210 -10.50 6.25 0.98
C GLY A 210 -11.59 6.00 2.03
N SER A 211 -11.35 5.12 3.00
CA SER A 211 -12.25 4.87 4.15
C SER A 211 -11.74 5.48 5.46
N TYR A 212 -10.62 6.21 5.41
CA TYR A 212 -10.09 7.00 6.52
C TYR A 212 -9.72 6.14 7.73
N MET A 213 -8.99 5.05 7.51
CA MET A 213 -8.57 4.16 8.61
C MET A 213 -7.22 3.46 8.39
N TYR A 214 -6.32 4.10 7.65
CA TYR A 214 -4.95 3.62 7.50
C TYR A 214 -4.13 4.06 8.70
N ILE A 215 -3.29 3.17 9.24
CA ILE A 215 -2.53 3.37 10.49
C ILE A 215 -1.04 3.12 10.29
N GLY A 216 -0.55 3.29 9.06
CA GLY A 216 0.83 3.01 8.69
C GLY A 216 1.08 1.51 8.44
N PRO A 217 2.36 1.11 8.40
CA PRO A 217 2.76 -0.22 7.95
C PRO A 217 2.51 -1.34 8.96
N GLN A 218 2.17 -1.02 10.21
CA GLN A 218 1.91 -2.00 11.27
C GLN A 218 0.89 -3.08 10.87
N GLY A 219 -0.13 -2.72 10.09
CA GLY A 219 -1.15 -3.66 9.63
C GLY A 219 -0.57 -4.74 8.71
N ILE A 220 0.43 -4.39 7.90
CA ILE A 220 1.13 -5.35 7.04
C ILE A 220 2.08 -6.21 7.87
N VAL A 221 2.83 -5.61 8.81
CA VAL A 221 3.70 -6.37 9.73
C VAL A 221 2.90 -7.42 10.48
N HIS A 222 1.76 -7.06 11.07
CA HIS A 222 0.87 -8.00 11.76
C HIS A 222 0.33 -9.07 10.81
N GLY A 223 -0.23 -8.68 9.66
CA GLY A 223 -0.76 -9.62 8.67
C GLY A 223 0.28 -10.66 8.23
N THR A 224 1.49 -10.21 7.88
CA THR A 224 2.59 -11.10 7.51
C THR A 224 3.08 -11.96 8.66
N THR A 225 3.11 -11.42 9.89
CA THR A 225 3.46 -12.19 11.08
C THR A 225 2.48 -13.36 11.27
N ILE A 226 1.18 -13.11 11.15
CA ILE A 226 0.14 -14.16 11.26
C ILE A 226 0.25 -15.17 10.12
N THR A 227 0.52 -14.72 8.89
CA THR A 227 0.74 -15.61 7.75
C THR A 227 1.94 -16.53 7.99
N VAL A 228 3.11 -15.99 8.34
CA VAL A 228 4.33 -16.79 8.59
C VAL A 228 4.15 -17.71 9.80
N LEU A 229 3.59 -17.21 10.92
CA LEU A 229 3.32 -18.04 12.10
C LEU A 229 2.42 -19.24 11.79
N ASN A 230 1.37 -19.04 10.98
CA ASN A 230 0.47 -20.12 10.59
C ASN A 230 1.10 -21.05 9.55
N ALA A 231 1.90 -20.54 8.61
CA ALA A 231 2.69 -21.35 7.70
C ALA A 231 3.64 -22.27 8.46
N VAL A 232 4.36 -21.73 9.46
CA VAL A 232 5.22 -22.50 10.35
C VAL A 232 4.41 -23.56 11.10
N ARG A 233 3.26 -23.21 11.69
CA ARG A 233 2.41 -24.16 12.42
C ARG A 233 1.92 -25.32 11.55
N ARG A 234 1.67 -25.09 10.26
CA ARG A 234 1.24 -26.14 9.32
C ARG A 234 2.32 -27.17 9.07
N ILE A 235 3.58 -26.75 8.99
CA ILE A 235 4.70 -27.66 8.70
C ILE A 235 5.42 -28.19 9.95
N ALA A 236 5.22 -27.54 11.09
CA ALA A 236 5.87 -27.92 12.34
C ALA A 236 5.25 -29.19 12.93
N LYS A 237 6.09 -30.15 13.32
CA LYS A 237 5.63 -31.39 13.97
C LYS A 237 5.16 -31.16 15.41
N ASN A 238 5.77 -30.19 16.10
CA ASN A 238 5.47 -29.79 17.46
C ASN A 238 5.99 -28.35 17.70
N ARG A 239 5.78 -27.80 18.89
CA ARG A 239 6.18 -26.42 19.22
C ARG A 239 7.69 -26.18 19.20
N GLU A 240 8.51 -27.18 19.51
CA GLU A 240 9.98 -27.03 19.50
C GLU A 240 10.56 -27.06 18.09
N ASP A 241 9.86 -27.68 17.13
CA ASP A 241 10.25 -27.74 15.72
C ASP A 241 10.16 -26.38 15.00
N ILE A 242 9.58 -25.36 15.63
CA ILE A 242 9.43 -24.00 15.10
C ILE A 242 10.78 -23.27 15.00
N LYS A 243 11.69 -23.51 15.95
CA LYS A 243 12.93 -22.74 16.09
C LYS A 243 13.94 -23.10 14.98
N GLY A 244 14.55 -22.09 14.37
CA GLY A 244 15.57 -22.28 13.33
C GLY A 244 15.02 -22.64 11.94
N LYS A 245 13.70 -22.52 11.73
CA LYS A 245 13.10 -22.63 10.39
C LYS A 245 13.50 -21.43 9.54
N LEU A 246 13.77 -21.69 8.26
CA LEU A 246 14.17 -20.69 7.26
C LEU A 246 12.98 -20.31 6.38
N PHE A 247 12.70 -19.01 6.30
CA PHE A 247 11.74 -18.40 5.38
C PHE A 247 12.47 -17.59 4.29
N VAL A 248 12.31 -18.00 3.03
CA VAL A 248 12.87 -17.29 1.87
C VAL A 248 11.76 -16.58 1.11
N THR A 249 11.96 -15.30 0.81
CA THR A 249 11.02 -14.47 0.07
C THR A 249 11.73 -13.34 -0.69
N ALA A 250 10.98 -12.46 -1.34
CA ALA A 250 11.48 -11.34 -2.13
C ALA A 250 10.68 -10.05 -1.95
N GLY A 251 11.37 -8.94 -2.21
CA GLY A 251 10.84 -7.58 -2.21
C GLY A 251 10.93 -6.90 -0.84
N LEU A 252 11.46 -5.68 -0.83
CA LEU A 252 11.51 -4.78 0.33
C LEU A 252 10.78 -3.45 0.07
N GLY A 253 9.81 -3.50 -0.85
CA GLY A 253 8.95 -2.39 -1.23
C GLY A 253 7.96 -1.96 -0.12
N GLY A 254 6.88 -1.30 -0.50
CA GLY A 254 5.92 -0.71 0.45
C GLY A 254 5.32 -1.73 1.43
N MET A 255 4.76 -2.82 0.92
CA MET A 255 4.19 -3.91 1.73
C MET A 255 5.22 -5.00 2.03
N SER A 256 5.98 -5.44 1.02
CA SER A 256 6.94 -6.54 1.14
C SER A 256 8.12 -6.24 2.07
N GLY A 257 8.42 -4.97 2.32
CA GLY A 257 9.39 -4.55 3.34
C GLY A 257 9.06 -4.99 4.77
N ALA A 258 7.81 -5.36 5.06
CA ALA A 258 7.42 -5.85 6.38
C ALA A 258 7.82 -7.32 6.65
N GLN A 259 8.16 -8.10 5.60
CA GLN A 259 8.44 -9.53 5.72
C GLN A 259 9.62 -9.85 6.66
N PRO A 260 10.76 -9.14 6.60
CA PRO A 260 11.85 -9.29 7.56
C PRO A 260 11.42 -9.17 9.03
N LYS A 261 10.73 -8.06 9.36
CA LYS A 261 10.26 -7.78 10.72
C LYS A 261 9.24 -8.81 11.19
N ALA A 262 8.34 -9.22 10.30
CA ALA A 262 7.37 -10.27 10.57
C ALA A 262 8.03 -11.64 10.81
N GLY A 263 9.10 -11.95 10.06
CA GLY A 263 9.93 -13.15 10.29
C GLY A 263 10.54 -13.15 11.69
N ASN A 264 11.10 -12.02 12.12
CA ASN A 264 11.63 -11.87 13.47
C ASN A 264 10.58 -12.09 14.56
N ILE A 265 9.40 -11.47 14.42
CA ILE A 265 8.29 -11.63 15.39
C ILE A 265 7.77 -13.08 15.37
N ALA A 266 7.74 -13.71 14.19
CA ALA A 266 7.36 -15.12 14.05
C ALA A 266 8.41 -16.10 14.56
N GLY A 267 9.62 -15.64 14.89
CA GLY A 267 10.72 -16.44 15.42
C GLY A 267 11.43 -17.32 14.39
N VAL A 268 11.47 -16.89 13.12
CA VAL A 268 12.15 -17.60 12.03
C VAL A 268 13.39 -16.84 11.56
N ILE A 269 14.29 -17.56 10.89
CA ILE A 269 15.34 -16.96 10.09
C ILE A 269 14.69 -16.54 8.78
N SER A 270 14.83 -15.27 8.38
CA SER A 270 14.26 -14.79 7.12
C SER A 270 15.33 -14.28 6.17
N VAL A 271 15.23 -14.69 4.90
CA VAL A 271 16.03 -14.16 3.79
C VAL A 271 15.08 -13.47 2.82
N THR A 272 15.23 -12.17 2.65
CA THR A 272 14.45 -11.38 1.70
C THR A 272 15.35 -10.79 0.63
N ALA A 273 15.26 -11.29 -0.60
CA ALA A 273 16.02 -10.75 -1.71
C ALA A 273 15.39 -9.45 -2.24
N GLU A 274 16.22 -8.44 -2.51
CA GLU A 274 15.82 -7.15 -3.08
C GLU A 274 16.91 -6.66 -4.03
N VAL A 275 16.53 -6.25 -5.23
CA VAL A 275 17.48 -5.74 -6.24
C VAL A 275 17.76 -4.26 -6.08
N ASN A 276 16.84 -3.50 -5.47
CA ASN A 276 16.96 -2.05 -5.29
C ASN A 276 17.69 -1.72 -3.97
N PRO A 277 18.94 -1.20 -4.02
CA PRO A 277 19.72 -0.89 -2.83
C PRO A 277 19.03 0.12 -1.91
N LYS A 278 18.30 1.08 -2.51
CA LYS A 278 17.57 2.09 -1.75
C LYS A 278 16.50 1.45 -0.86
N ALA A 279 15.78 0.45 -1.36
CA ALA A 279 14.76 -0.25 -0.59
C ALA A 279 15.39 -1.04 0.56
N ALA A 280 16.42 -1.84 0.29
CA ALA A 280 17.13 -2.62 1.30
C ALA A 280 17.71 -1.74 2.42
N HIS A 281 18.47 -0.70 2.07
CA HIS A 281 19.06 0.21 3.06
C HIS A 281 18.02 0.99 3.86
N THR A 282 16.88 1.34 3.25
CA THR A 282 15.77 1.98 3.96
C THR A 282 15.18 1.05 5.02
N ARG A 283 15.01 -0.25 4.73
CA ARG A 283 14.48 -1.20 5.72
C ARG A 283 15.46 -1.52 6.83
N HIS A 284 16.75 -1.57 6.51
CA HIS A 284 17.80 -1.71 7.51
C HIS A 284 17.88 -0.49 8.44
N SER A 285 17.84 0.74 7.91
CA SER A 285 17.86 1.95 8.76
C SER A 285 16.61 2.10 9.65
N GLN A 286 15.50 1.45 9.27
CA GLN A 286 14.28 1.35 10.07
C GLN A 286 14.34 0.27 11.17
N GLY A 287 15.39 -0.55 11.21
CA GLY A 287 15.48 -1.71 12.12
C GLY A 287 14.44 -2.79 11.79
N TRP A 288 14.04 -2.89 10.51
CA TRP A 288 13.17 -3.94 10.02
C TRP A 288 13.95 -5.12 9.44
N VAL A 289 15.15 -4.85 8.93
CA VAL A 289 16.15 -5.83 8.49
C VAL A 289 17.33 -5.74 9.44
N ASP A 290 17.88 -6.88 9.87
CA ASP A 290 19.02 -6.92 10.78
C ASP A 290 20.36 -6.87 10.02
N GLU A 291 20.46 -7.56 8.89
CA GLU A 291 21.69 -7.69 8.11
C GLU A 291 21.45 -7.46 6.61
N ILE A 292 22.40 -6.83 5.91
CA ILE A 292 22.42 -6.75 4.44
C ILE A 292 23.65 -7.50 3.94
N ILE A 293 23.46 -8.45 3.03
CA ILE A 293 24.52 -9.24 2.41
C ILE A 293 24.43 -9.10 0.88
N THR A 294 25.58 -8.95 0.22
CA THR A 294 25.70 -8.83 -1.23
C THR A 294 26.30 -10.05 -1.90
N ASP A 295 27.04 -10.89 -1.18
CA ASP A 295 27.66 -12.11 -1.71
C ASP A 295 26.81 -13.35 -1.41
N LEU A 296 26.55 -14.18 -2.42
CA LEU A 296 25.71 -15.38 -2.29
C LEU A 296 26.35 -16.48 -1.44
N SER A 297 27.68 -16.59 -1.46
CA SER A 297 28.38 -17.60 -0.67
C SER A 297 28.38 -17.21 0.80
N GLU A 298 28.63 -15.93 1.09
CA GLU A 298 28.48 -15.34 2.43
C GLU A 298 27.04 -15.52 2.96
N LEU A 299 26.03 -15.24 2.14
CA LEU A 299 24.63 -15.44 2.51
C LEU A 299 24.35 -16.89 2.92
N SER A 300 24.82 -17.85 2.12
CA SER A 300 24.61 -19.27 2.38
C SER A 300 25.28 -19.72 3.68
N ASP A 301 26.53 -19.32 3.91
CA ASP A 301 27.26 -19.65 5.14
C ASP A 301 26.62 -18.99 6.37
N ARG A 302 26.17 -17.74 6.23
CA ARG A 302 25.45 -17.02 7.29
C ARG A 302 24.15 -17.72 7.68
N VAL A 303 23.38 -18.19 6.69
CA VAL A 303 22.13 -18.91 6.92
C VAL A 303 22.38 -20.27 7.57
N LYS A 304 23.39 -21.02 7.13
CA LYS A 304 23.77 -22.29 7.78
C LYS A 304 24.10 -22.09 9.26
N LYS A 305 24.89 -21.06 9.58
CA LYS A 305 25.21 -20.67 10.96
C LYS A 305 23.96 -20.27 11.76
N ALA A 306 23.09 -19.45 11.18
CA ALA A 306 21.83 -19.05 11.81
C ALA A 306 20.95 -20.26 12.16
N LYS A 307 20.85 -21.24 11.24
CA LYS A 307 20.09 -22.48 11.43
C LYS A 307 20.68 -23.34 12.54
N GLU A 308 22.01 -23.50 12.58
CA GLU A 308 22.71 -24.24 13.64
C GLU A 308 22.45 -23.62 15.02
N GLN A 309 22.52 -22.29 15.10
CA GLN A 309 22.34 -21.54 16.34
C GLN A 309 20.87 -21.26 16.69
N LYS A 310 19.93 -21.64 15.80
CA LYS A 310 18.50 -21.34 15.90
C LYS A 310 18.22 -19.86 16.19
N GLU A 311 18.97 -18.99 15.50
CA GLU A 311 18.85 -17.55 15.62
C GLU A 311 17.49 -17.06 15.10
N ILE A 312 17.09 -15.87 15.60
CA ILE A 312 16.03 -15.08 15.01
C ILE A 312 16.74 -13.90 14.34
N VAL A 313 16.87 -13.97 13.01
CA VAL A 313 17.58 -12.97 12.23
C VAL A 313 16.92 -12.77 10.87
N SER A 314 16.85 -11.53 10.45
CA SER A 314 16.37 -11.12 9.15
C SER A 314 17.51 -10.58 8.28
N ILE A 315 17.72 -11.24 7.14
CA ILE A 315 18.81 -10.97 6.22
C ILE A 315 18.21 -10.48 4.91
N ALA A 316 18.56 -9.27 4.49
CA ALA A 316 18.31 -8.80 3.14
C ALA A 316 19.47 -9.21 2.24
N TYR A 317 19.18 -9.96 1.17
CA TYR A 317 20.15 -10.19 0.11
C TYR A 317 19.98 -9.11 -0.96
N LEU A 318 21.01 -8.30 -1.17
CA LEU A 318 21.01 -7.26 -2.20
C LEU A 318 21.37 -7.89 -3.55
N GLY A 319 20.36 -8.41 -4.23
CA GLY A 319 20.48 -9.15 -5.48
C GLY A 319 19.16 -9.81 -5.87
N ASN A 320 19.20 -10.73 -6.84
CA ASN A 320 17.98 -11.33 -7.37
C ASN A 320 17.55 -12.58 -6.58
N VAL A 321 16.27 -12.70 -6.26
CA VAL A 321 15.72 -13.87 -5.54
C VAL A 321 15.97 -15.20 -6.25
N VAL A 322 16.01 -15.19 -7.59
CA VAL A 322 16.27 -16.40 -8.38
C VAL A 322 17.65 -16.98 -8.05
N GLU A 323 18.65 -16.12 -7.84
CA GLU A 323 20.01 -16.54 -7.50
C GLU A 323 20.06 -17.15 -6.10
N VAL A 324 19.29 -16.62 -5.15
CA VAL A 324 19.17 -17.20 -3.79
C VAL A 324 18.59 -18.61 -3.86
N TRP A 325 17.48 -18.78 -4.59
CA TRP A 325 16.85 -20.09 -4.75
C TRP A 325 17.79 -21.11 -5.43
N GLU A 326 18.45 -20.70 -6.52
CA GLU A 326 19.40 -21.55 -7.25
C GLU A 326 20.61 -21.91 -6.38
N LYS A 327 21.23 -20.94 -5.68
CA LYS A 327 22.38 -21.14 -4.80
C LYS A 327 22.05 -22.04 -3.61
N PHE A 328 20.92 -21.83 -2.94
CA PHE A 328 20.51 -22.67 -1.80
C PHE A 328 20.22 -24.10 -2.24
N HIS A 329 19.71 -24.29 -3.46
CA HIS A 329 19.53 -25.64 -3.99
C HIS A 329 20.87 -26.34 -4.26
N GLU A 330 21.82 -25.63 -4.88
CA GLU A 330 23.17 -26.13 -5.19
C GLU A 330 23.92 -26.53 -3.92
N GLU A 331 23.86 -25.71 -2.88
CA GLU A 331 24.58 -25.95 -1.63
C GLU A 331 23.82 -26.81 -0.60
N GLY A 332 22.63 -27.30 -0.95
CA GLY A 332 21.82 -28.14 -0.07
C GLY A 332 21.28 -27.41 1.17
N VAL A 333 21.13 -26.09 1.14
CA VAL A 333 20.47 -25.32 2.19
C VAL A 333 18.97 -25.59 2.12
N HIS A 334 18.45 -26.33 3.10
CA HIS A 334 17.03 -26.63 3.17
C HIS A 334 16.22 -25.38 3.54
N VAL A 335 15.27 -25.00 2.68
CA VAL A 335 14.30 -23.93 2.92
C VAL A 335 13.01 -24.53 3.46
N ASP A 336 12.60 -24.11 4.65
CA ASP A 336 11.38 -24.64 5.29
C ASP A 336 10.13 -23.99 4.67
N LEU A 337 10.16 -22.66 4.52
CA LEU A 337 9.08 -21.84 3.98
C LEU A 337 9.56 -21.01 2.80
N GLY A 338 8.80 -21.02 1.71
CA GLY A 338 9.06 -20.21 0.52
C GLY A 338 7.86 -19.33 0.15
N SER A 339 8.12 -18.10 -0.26
CA SER A 339 7.12 -17.26 -0.90
C SER A 339 7.77 -16.25 -1.85
N ASP A 340 6.96 -15.37 -2.44
CA ASP A 340 7.39 -14.25 -3.26
C ASP A 340 6.44 -13.07 -3.08
N GLN A 341 6.99 -11.87 -2.90
CA GLN A 341 6.20 -10.64 -2.81
C GLN A 341 6.78 -9.53 -3.71
N THR A 342 7.38 -9.93 -4.84
CA THR A 342 7.65 -9.01 -5.95
C THR A 342 6.33 -8.47 -6.53
N SER A 343 6.38 -7.40 -7.33
CA SER A 343 5.16 -6.72 -7.81
C SER A 343 4.68 -7.25 -9.17
N LEU A 344 4.37 -8.55 -9.24
CA LEU A 344 3.94 -9.24 -10.47
C LEU A 344 2.52 -8.89 -10.94
N HIS A 345 1.81 -7.99 -10.26
CA HIS A 345 0.65 -7.30 -10.82
C HIS A 345 1.03 -6.24 -11.88
N ASN A 346 2.31 -5.87 -11.97
CA ASN A 346 2.87 -4.98 -13.00
C ASN A 346 4.31 -5.39 -13.40
N PRO A 347 4.49 -6.59 -13.98
CA PRO A 347 5.82 -7.16 -14.26
C PRO A 347 6.63 -6.33 -15.26
N TRP A 348 5.96 -5.60 -16.16
CA TRP A 348 6.57 -4.92 -17.31
C TRP A 348 7.07 -3.50 -17.02
N ALA A 349 6.68 -2.92 -15.88
CA ALA A 349 6.99 -1.54 -15.52
C ALA A 349 7.59 -1.47 -14.10
N GLY A 350 8.65 -2.26 -13.89
CA GLY A 350 9.47 -2.20 -12.68
C GLY A 350 8.90 -2.96 -11.49
N GLY A 351 7.92 -3.84 -11.71
CA GLY A 351 7.39 -4.70 -10.68
C GLY A 351 8.20 -5.98 -10.44
N TYR A 352 8.90 -6.47 -11.47
CA TYR A 352 9.76 -7.65 -11.41
C TYR A 352 11.03 -7.40 -12.24
N TYR A 353 12.19 -7.77 -11.70
CA TYR A 353 13.49 -7.53 -12.33
C TYR A 353 14.09 -8.87 -12.76
N PRO A 354 14.46 -9.04 -14.03
CA PRO A 354 14.99 -10.31 -14.53
C PRO A 354 16.37 -10.59 -13.93
N VAL A 355 16.62 -11.85 -13.58
CA VAL A 355 17.93 -12.33 -13.14
C VAL A 355 18.98 -12.18 -14.25
N GLY A 356 20.21 -11.84 -13.87
CA GLY A 356 21.33 -11.62 -14.80
C GLY A 356 21.47 -10.19 -15.32
N LEU A 357 20.58 -9.27 -14.91
CA LEU A 357 20.76 -7.83 -15.07
C LEU A 357 20.92 -7.17 -13.70
N THR A 358 21.74 -6.12 -13.65
CA THR A 358 21.74 -5.19 -12.51
C THR A 358 20.45 -4.37 -12.48
N PHE A 359 20.16 -3.75 -11.33
CA PHE A 359 18.98 -2.89 -11.17
C PHE A 359 18.99 -1.70 -12.15
N GLU A 360 20.15 -1.09 -12.35
CA GLU A 360 20.34 0.04 -13.26
C GLU A 360 20.15 -0.38 -14.73
N GLU A 361 20.77 -1.49 -15.16
CA GLU A 361 20.61 -2.03 -16.52
C GLU A 361 19.15 -2.39 -16.82
N ALA A 362 18.46 -2.99 -15.85
CA ALA A 362 17.05 -3.33 -15.97
C ALA A 362 16.17 -2.09 -16.11
N ASN A 363 16.44 -1.02 -15.35
CA ASN A 363 15.72 0.25 -15.48
C ASN A 363 15.95 0.93 -16.83
N GLU A 364 17.19 0.93 -17.32
CA GLU A 364 17.53 1.46 -18.65
C GLU A 364 16.83 0.66 -19.75
N MET A 365 16.90 -0.68 -19.68
CA MET A 365 16.29 -1.57 -20.67
C MET A 365 14.76 -1.45 -20.68
N MET A 366 14.14 -1.31 -19.51
CA MET A 366 12.69 -1.13 -19.40
C MET A 366 12.21 0.15 -20.11
N ALA A 367 13.00 1.22 -20.08
CA ALA A 367 12.67 2.48 -20.76
C ALA A 367 12.99 2.43 -22.27
N ASN A 368 14.14 1.87 -22.64
CA ASN A 368 14.70 1.99 -23.99
C ASN A 368 14.46 0.76 -24.88
N GLN A 369 14.24 -0.42 -24.29
CA GLN A 369 14.08 -1.71 -24.98
C GLN A 369 13.00 -2.58 -24.30
N PRO A 370 11.75 -2.10 -24.17
CA PRO A 370 10.70 -2.73 -23.37
C PRO A 370 10.33 -4.15 -23.84
N GLU A 371 10.38 -4.43 -25.14
CA GLU A 371 10.12 -5.78 -25.66
C GLU A 371 11.16 -6.79 -25.18
N LYS A 372 12.45 -6.41 -25.22
CA LYS A 372 13.55 -7.23 -24.72
C LYS A 372 13.46 -7.45 -23.22
N PHE A 373 13.13 -6.38 -22.48
CA PHE A 373 12.88 -6.47 -21.03
C PHE A 373 11.78 -7.49 -20.71
N ASN A 374 10.66 -7.45 -21.44
CA ASN A 374 9.55 -8.40 -21.24
C ASN A 374 9.98 -9.85 -21.49
N THR A 375 10.77 -10.11 -22.53
CA THR A 375 11.33 -11.45 -22.82
C THR A 375 12.19 -11.95 -21.67
N LEU A 376 13.10 -11.12 -21.16
CA LEU A 376 13.97 -11.48 -20.03
C LEU A 376 13.20 -11.70 -18.73
N VAL A 377 12.14 -10.91 -18.48
CA VAL A 377 11.25 -11.13 -17.33
C VAL A 377 10.59 -12.50 -17.41
N GLN A 378 10.07 -12.89 -18.58
CA GLN A 378 9.47 -14.20 -18.77
C GLN A 378 10.48 -15.35 -18.61
N GLU A 379 11.70 -15.19 -19.13
CA GLU A 379 12.79 -16.14 -18.93
C GLU A 379 13.15 -16.31 -17.44
N SER A 380 13.26 -15.19 -16.72
CA SER A 380 13.54 -15.19 -15.30
C SER A 380 12.41 -15.83 -14.49
N LEU A 381 11.13 -15.61 -14.84
CA LEU A 381 9.99 -16.27 -14.19
C LEU A 381 10.02 -17.79 -14.37
N ARG A 382 10.41 -18.29 -15.55
CA ARG A 382 10.60 -19.73 -15.77
C ARG A 382 11.71 -20.30 -14.90
N ARG A 383 12.84 -19.61 -14.77
CA ARG A 383 13.94 -20.00 -13.86
C ARG A 383 13.52 -19.98 -12.40
N HIS A 384 12.83 -18.92 -11.98
CA HIS A 384 12.32 -18.77 -10.62
C HIS A 384 11.40 -19.95 -10.24
N ALA A 385 10.39 -20.23 -11.07
CA ALA A 385 9.49 -21.35 -10.86
C ALA A 385 10.23 -22.70 -10.86
N ALA A 386 11.18 -22.91 -11.77
CA ALA A 386 11.97 -24.15 -11.78
C ALA A 386 12.80 -24.34 -10.50
N ALA A 387 13.38 -23.27 -9.96
CA ALA A 387 14.11 -23.32 -8.70
C ALA A 387 13.18 -23.62 -7.51
N VAL A 388 12.00 -22.97 -7.46
CA VAL A 388 10.97 -23.28 -6.46
C VAL A 388 10.52 -24.74 -6.55
N ASN A 389 10.26 -25.26 -7.75
CA ASN A 389 9.90 -26.67 -7.97
C ASN A 389 10.93 -27.62 -7.32
N LYS A 390 12.23 -27.40 -7.61
CA LYS A 390 13.34 -28.19 -7.06
C LYS A 390 13.43 -28.15 -5.52
N HIS A 391 13.04 -27.05 -4.90
CA HIS A 391 12.99 -26.93 -3.43
C HIS A 391 11.76 -27.64 -2.86
N THR A 392 10.60 -27.50 -3.51
CA THR A 392 9.37 -28.18 -3.08
C THR A 392 9.46 -29.71 -3.22
N GLU A 393 10.18 -30.22 -4.21
CA GLU A 393 10.51 -31.65 -4.33
C GLU A 393 11.32 -32.17 -3.13
N LYS A 394 12.07 -31.28 -2.46
CA LYS A 394 12.84 -31.57 -1.23
C LYS A 394 12.08 -31.23 0.05
N GLY A 395 10.78 -30.89 -0.04
CA GLY A 395 9.90 -30.67 1.12
C GLY A 395 9.69 -29.22 1.54
N THR A 396 10.17 -28.23 0.79
CA THR A 396 9.85 -26.81 1.05
C THR A 396 8.36 -26.55 0.89
N TYR A 397 7.75 -25.90 1.89
CA TYR A 397 6.37 -25.42 1.76
C TYR A 397 6.36 -24.03 1.12
N PHE A 398 6.02 -23.99 -0.17
CA PHE A 398 5.87 -22.76 -0.94
C PHE A 398 4.41 -22.33 -1.02
N PHE A 399 4.15 -21.02 -0.85
CA PHE A 399 2.83 -20.43 -1.02
C PHE A 399 2.92 -19.09 -1.77
N ASP A 400 1.94 -18.82 -2.64
CA ASP A 400 1.82 -17.54 -3.35
C ASP A 400 1.23 -16.46 -2.43
N TYR A 401 1.87 -15.29 -2.37
CA TYR A 401 1.45 -14.19 -1.49
C TYR A 401 0.34 -13.30 -2.11
N GLY A 402 -0.35 -13.78 -3.14
CA GLY A 402 -1.39 -13.01 -3.85
C GLY A 402 -0.81 -11.88 -4.71
N ASN A 403 0.45 -11.99 -5.13
CA ASN A 403 1.15 -10.98 -5.93
C ASN A 403 1.11 -11.26 -7.44
N ALA A 404 0.39 -12.31 -7.85
CA ALA A 404 0.28 -12.83 -9.22
C ALA A 404 1.52 -13.59 -9.73
N PHE A 405 2.39 -14.09 -8.86
CA PHE A 405 3.55 -14.88 -9.26
C PHE A 405 3.17 -16.11 -10.10
N LEU A 406 2.29 -16.97 -9.58
CA LEU A 406 1.90 -18.19 -10.29
C LEU A 406 1.18 -17.89 -11.62
N LEU A 407 0.41 -16.80 -11.65
CA LEU A 407 -0.31 -16.37 -12.85
C LEU A 407 0.65 -15.92 -13.96
N GLU A 408 1.57 -15.00 -13.65
CA GLU A 408 2.53 -14.50 -14.64
C GLU A 408 3.57 -15.56 -15.03
N ALA A 409 4.00 -16.40 -14.08
CA ALA A 409 4.87 -17.54 -14.38
C ALA A 409 4.18 -18.52 -15.35
N SER A 410 2.90 -18.84 -15.12
CA SER A 410 2.10 -19.66 -16.04
C SER A 410 1.96 -19.03 -17.43
N ARG A 411 1.74 -17.72 -17.52
CA ARG A 411 1.72 -16.99 -18.80
C ARG A 411 3.07 -17.01 -19.52
N ALA A 412 4.17 -17.00 -18.77
CA ALA A 412 5.52 -17.15 -19.28
C ALA A 412 5.87 -18.61 -19.67
N GLY A 413 4.95 -19.57 -19.49
CA GLY A 413 5.17 -20.98 -19.81
C GLY A 413 5.95 -21.76 -18.75
N ALA A 414 5.98 -21.28 -17.50
CA ALA A 414 6.60 -21.99 -16.40
C ALA A 414 5.74 -23.17 -15.92
N ASP A 415 6.40 -24.19 -15.36
CA ASP A 415 5.76 -25.41 -14.86
C ASP A 415 5.16 -25.25 -13.45
N VAL A 416 4.12 -24.41 -13.37
CA VAL A 416 3.40 -24.06 -12.12
C VAL A 416 1.92 -24.47 -12.13
N LYS A 417 1.43 -25.02 -13.23
CA LYS A 417 0.03 -25.48 -13.35
C LYS A 417 -0.17 -26.81 -12.64
N GLY A 418 -1.30 -26.95 -11.96
CA GLY A 418 -1.71 -28.18 -11.31
C GLY A 418 -2.28 -29.22 -12.30
N THR A 419 -2.77 -30.33 -11.75
CA THR A 419 -3.33 -31.45 -12.54
C THR A 419 -4.81 -31.30 -12.87
N ALA A 420 -5.51 -30.33 -12.26
CA ALA A 420 -6.95 -30.13 -12.41
C ALA A 420 -7.29 -28.69 -12.83
N GLY A 421 -8.02 -28.56 -13.95
CA GLY A 421 -8.61 -27.29 -14.38
C GLY A 421 -7.62 -26.11 -14.45
N ASN A 422 -8.00 -24.98 -13.85
CA ASN A 422 -7.21 -23.74 -13.78
C ASN A 422 -6.40 -23.62 -12.47
N GLU A 423 -6.10 -24.72 -11.79
CA GLU A 423 -5.35 -24.71 -10.53
C GLU A 423 -3.84 -24.58 -10.75
N PHE A 424 -3.15 -24.08 -9.73
CA PHE A 424 -1.69 -24.06 -9.66
C PHE A 424 -1.17 -25.13 -8.70
N LYS A 425 0.10 -25.53 -8.85
CA LYS A 425 0.76 -26.51 -7.96
C LYS A 425 0.86 -26.03 -6.52
N TYR A 426 0.95 -24.72 -6.33
CA TYR A 426 1.12 -24.09 -5.03
C TYR A 426 -0.13 -23.28 -4.67
N PRO A 427 -0.60 -23.38 -3.43
CA PRO A 427 -1.74 -22.60 -3.00
C PRO A 427 -1.37 -21.13 -2.76
N SER A 428 -2.36 -20.25 -2.82
CA SER A 428 -2.20 -18.91 -2.25
C SER A 428 -2.32 -18.92 -0.73
N TYR A 429 -1.66 -17.97 -0.06
CA TYR A 429 -1.75 -17.80 1.39
C TYR A 429 -3.19 -17.57 1.87
N ILE A 430 -4.06 -17.00 1.05
CA ILE A 430 -5.49 -16.85 1.39
C ILE A 430 -6.17 -18.21 1.41
N GLN A 431 -6.00 -19.02 0.37
CA GLN A 431 -6.68 -20.31 0.24
C GLN A 431 -6.25 -21.30 1.30
N ASP A 432 -4.97 -21.28 1.68
CA ASP A 432 -4.37 -22.37 2.47
C ASP A 432 -3.95 -21.94 3.88
N ILE A 433 -3.81 -20.63 4.14
CA ILE A 433 -3.40 -20.14 5.46
C ILE A 433 -4.51 -19.27 6.06
N LEU A 434 -4.73 -18.07 5.55
CA LEU A 434 -5.62 -17.11 6.22
C LEU A 434 -7.10 -17.47 6.15
N GLY A 435 -7.58 -18.02 5.05
CA GLY A 435 -8.97 -18.50 4.92
C GLY A 435 -9.28 -19.56 5.99
N PRO A 436 -8.71 -20.77 5.86
CA PRO A 436 -9.04 -21.89 6.72
C PRO A 436 -8.57 -21.73 8.16
N MET A 437 -7.52 -20.95 8.45
CA MET A 437 -6.98 -20.83 9.81
C MET A 437 -7.40 -19.55 10.53
N CYS A 438 -8.03 -18.59 9.83
CA CYS A 438 -8.44 -17.32 10.44
C CYS A 438 -9.86 -16.91 10.01
N PHE A 439 -10.06 -16.59 8.73
CA PHE A 439 -11.29 -15.95 8.26
C PHE A 439 -12.52 -16.85 8.40
N ASP A 440 -12.39 -18.15 8.20
CA ASP A 440 -13.50 -19.11 8.34
C ASP A 440 -14.02 -19.20 9.79
N TYR A 441 -13.22 -18.76 10.75
CA TYR A 441 -13.57 -18.67 12.17
C TYR A 441 -13.90 -17.24 12.63
N GLY A 442 -13.95 -16.27 11.71
CA GLY A 442 -14.22 -14.87 12.01
C GLY A 442 -13.01 -14.08 12.53
N PHE A 443 -11.80 -14.67 12.59
CA PHE A 443 -10.60 -13.91 12.91
C PHE A 443 -10.21 -13.02 11.73
N GLY A 444 -9.96 -11.74 12.01
CA GLY A 444 -9.61 -10.77 10.98
C GLY A 444 -8.92 -9.55 11.57
N PRO A 445 -8.62 -8.54 10.74
CA PRO A 445 -7.93 -7.35 11.19
C PRO A 445 -8.82 -6.52 12.12
N PHE A 446 -8.62 -6.67 13.43
CA PHE A 446 -9.14 -5.76 14.44
C PHE A 446 -8.16 -4.60 14.64
N ARG A 447 -8.65 -3.37 14.67
CA ARG A 447 -7.82 -2.16 14.79
C ARG A 447 -8.51 -1.12 15.65
N TRP A 448 -7.72 -0.35 16.37
CA TRP A 448 -8.19 0.81 17.12
C TRP A 448 -7.19 1.96 17.01
N VAL A 449 -7.65 3.17 17.33
CA VAL A 449 -6.83 4.38 17.41
C VAL A 449 -7.23 5.12 18.67
N CYS A 450 -6.23 5.54 19.46
CA CYS A 450 -6.45 6.35 20.65
C CYS A 450 -6.62 7.82 20.25
N ALA A 451 -7.84 8.34 20.31
CA ALA A 451 -8.18 9.68 19.84
C ALA A 451 -7.58 10.82 20.69
N SER A 452 -6.94 10.50 21.81
CA SER A 452 -6.24 11.47 22.67
C SER A 452 -4.91 11.96 22.10
N GLY A 453 -4.31 11.22 21.17
CA GLY A 453 -2.95 11.47 20.69
C GLY A 453 -1.84 11.15 21.72
N LYS A 454 -2.17 10.45 22.81
CA LYS A 454 -1.24 10.11 23.89
C LYS A 454 -0.71 8.67 23.75
N PRO A 455 0.62 8.45 23.74
CA PRO A 455 1.19 7.11 23.69
C PRO A 455 0.77 6.21 24.87
N GLU A 456 0.53 6.80 26.05
CA GLU A 456 0.16 6.06 27.26
C GLU A 456 -1.22 5.38 27.13
N ASP A 457 -2.14 5.98 26.37
CA ASP A 457 -3.44 5.35 26.09
C ASP A 457 -3.26 4.13 25.19
N LEU A 458 -2.35 4.18 24.21
CA LEU A 458 -2.05 3.03 23.36
C LEU A 458 -1.44 1.89 24.17
N GLN A 459 -0.44 2.19 25.01
CA GLN A 459 0.15 1.18 25.91
C GLN A 459 -0.92 0.52 26.79
N LYS A 460 -1.81 1.32 27.37
CA LYS A 460 -2.90 0.79 28.19
C LYS A 460 -3.86 -0.09 27.38
N THR A 461 -4.19 0.29 26.15
CA THR A 461 -5.01 -0.56 25.28
C THR A 461 -4.31 -1.85 24.86
N ASP A 462 -2.97 -1.84 24.69
CA ASP A 462 -2.18 -3.04 24.43
C ASP A 462 -2.25 -3.99 25.63
N GLU A 463 -2.07 -3.47 26.85
CA GLU A 463 -2.18 -4.24 28.09
C GLU A 463 -3.59 -4.87 28.25
N ILE A 464 -4.65 -4.10 27.94
CA ILE A 464 -6.03 -4.61 27.96
C ILE A 464 -6.21 -5.71 26.91
N ALA A 465 -5.76 -5.49 25.67
CA ALA A 465 -5.91 -6.45 24.59
C ALA A 465 -5.14 -7.75 24.83
N CYS A 466 -4.01 -7.72 25.56
CA CYS A 466 -3.28 -8.91 25.96
C CYS A 466 -3.94 -9.72 27.08
N GLN A 467 -4.83 -9.11 27.87
CA GLN A 467 -5.52 -9.77 28.98
C GLN A 467 -6.79 -10.52 28.55
N VAL A 468 -7.42 -10.08 27.46
CA VAL A 468 -8.63 -10.69 26.87
C VAL A 468 -8.22 -11.88 26.00
#